data_AF-A0AAW0LMF5-F1
#
_entry.id   AF-A0AAW0LMF5-F1
#
_cell.length_a   1.000
_cell.length_b   1.000
_cell.length_c   1.000
_cell.angle_alpha   90.00
_cell.angle_beta   90.00
_cell.angle_gamma   90.00
#
_symmetry.space_group_name_H-M   'P 1'
#
loop_
_entity.id
_entity.type
_entity.pdbx_description
1 polymer ?
#
loop_
_entity_poly.entity_id
_entity_poly.type
_entity_poly.pdbx_seq_one_letter_code
_entity_poly.pdbx_strand_id
1 'polypeptide(L)' 'MEQYNGAALGELSPRVFVVADVAYRAMINEGKSNSILVSGESGAGKTETTKMLMRYLAHLGG' A
#
# COMPACT_ATOMS: atom_id res chain seq x y z
N MET A 1 -5.91 -4.86 9.75
CA MET A 1 -5.23 -4.79 8.44
C MET A 1 -5.06 -6.17 7.81
N GLU A 2 -5.18 -7.25 8.58
CA GLU A 2 -5.12 -8.66 8.13
C GLU A 2 -5.95 -8.99 6.89
N GLN A 3 -7.16 -8.46 6.74
CA GLN A 3 -7.99 -8.73 5.56
C GLN A 3 -7.32 -8.34 4.22
N TYR A 4 -6.34 -7.42 4.24
CA TYR A 4 -5.62 -6.97 3.05
C TYR A 4 -4.33 -7.74 2.79
N ASN A 5 -3.83 -8.51 3.77
CA ASN A 5 -2.66 -9.36 3.59
C ASN A 5 -3.06 -10.57 2.76
N GLY A 6 -2.69 -10.60 1.48
CA GLY A 6 -3.08 -11.72 0.62
C GLY A 6 -3.97 -11.34 -0.53
N ALA A 7 -4.72 -10.26 -0.37
CA ALA A 7 -5.83 -9.96 -1.25
C ALA A 7 -5.35 -9.54 -2.63
N ALA A 8 -5.94 -10.11 -3.67
CA ALA A 8 -5.67 -9.68 -5.03
C ALA A 8 -6.27 -8.29 -5.28
N LEU A 9 -5.68 -7.56 -6.22
CA LEU A 9 -6.21 -6.27 -6.66
C LEU A 9 -7.61 -6.47 -7.25
N GLY A 10 -8.64 -5.89 -6.63
CA GLY A 10 -10.03 -5.99 -7.05
C GLY A 10 -10.93 -6.92 -6.22
N GLU A 11 -10.37 -7.75 -5.33
CA GLU A 11 -11.16 -8.61 -4.42
C GLU A 11 -11.76 -7.83 -3.25
N LEU A 12 -11.10 -6.75 -2.84
CA LEU A 12 -11.57 -5.84 -1.81
C LEU A 12 -11.80 -4.45 -2.42
N SER A 13 -12.77 -3.70 -1.89
CA SER A 13 -12.96 -2.30 -2.29
C SER A 13 -11.61 -1.57 -2.23
N PRO A 14 -11.31 -0.69 -3.20
CA PRO A 14 -9.99 -0.10 -3.36
C PRO A 14 -9.60 0.62 -2.08
N ARG A 15 -8.67 0.02 -1.34
CA ARG A 15 -8.09 0.60 -0.14
C ARG A 15 -6.60 0.68 -0.37
N VAL A 16 -6.04 1.81 0.02
CA VAL A 16 -4.63 2.18 -0.03
C VAL A 16 -3.70 1.05 0.47
N PHE A 17 -4.19 0.18 1.35
CA PHE A 17 -3.49 -0.98 1.88
C PHE A 17 -3.21 -2.09 0.86
N VAL A 18 -4.09 -2.36 -0.12
CA VAL A 18 -3.83 -3.38 -1.16
C VAL A 18 -2.62 -2.98 -2.00
N VAL A 19 -2.50 -1.68 -2.33
CA VAL A 19 -1.36 -1.15 -3.08
C VAL A 19 -0.06 -1.35 -2.30
N ALA A 20 -0.08 -1.10 -0.99
CA ALA A 20 1.07 -1.36 -0.13
C ALA A 20 1.43 -2.86 -0.04
N ASP A 21 0.44 -3.75 0.05
CA ASP A 21 0.64 -5.21 0.09
C ASP A 21 1.29 -5.73 -1.19
N VAL A 22 0.76 -5.33 -2.35
CA VAL A 22 1.29 -5.71 -3.65
C VAL A 22 2.73 -5.20 -3.81
N ALA A 23 2.99 -3.93 -3.47
CA ALA A 23 4.32 -3.35 -3.56
C ALA A 23 5.32 -4.04 -2.62
N TYR A 24 4.90 -4.37 -1.39
CA TYR A 24 5.73 -5.10 -0.44
C TYR A 24 6.08 -6.50 -0.94
N ARG A 25 5.08 -7.26 -1.40
CA ARG A 25 5.28 -8.63 -1.91
C ARG A 25 6.15 -8.65 -3.16
N ALA A 26 5.92 -7.74 -4.11
CA ALA A 26 6.76 -7.62 -5.30
C ALA A 26 8.22 -7.32 -4.91
N MET A 27 8.45 -6.43 -3.95
CA MET A 27 9.80 -6.12 -3.46
C MET A 27 10.51 -7.36 -2.88
N ILE A 28 9.80 -8.17 -2.08
CA ILE A 28 10.34 -9.41 -1.49
C ILE A 28 10.56 -10.49 -2.56
N ASN A 29 9.61 -10.71 -3.46
CA ASN A 29 9.65 -11.76 -4.46
C ASN A 29 10.69 -11.48 -5.57
N GLU A 30 10.84 -10.23 -5.98
CA GLU A 30 11.74 -9.83 -7.06
C GLU A 30 13.13 -9.41 -6.55
N GLY A 31 13.27 -9.16 -5.25
CA GLY A 31 14.52 -8.66 -4.65
C GLY A 31 14.91 -7.27 -5.15
N LYS A 32 13.95 -6.45 -5.57
CA LYS A 32 14.15 -5.12 -6.15
C LYS A 32 13.34 -4.06 -5.40
N SER A 33 13.90 -2.85 -5.31
CA SER A 33 13.22 -1.71 -4.69
C SER A 33 12.01 -1.26 -5.52
N ASN A 34 10.92 -0.94 -4.83
CA ASN A 34 9.68 -0.41 -5.42
C ASN A 34 9.46 1.06 -5.05
N SER A 35 8.62 1.75 -5.83
CA SER A 35 8.17 3.12 -5.55
C SER A 35 6.65 3.23 -5.66
N ILE A 36 6.05 4.08 -4.83
CA ILE A 36 4.61 4.39 -4.85
C ILE A 36 4.46 5.90 -5.01
N LEU A 37 3.82 6.33 -6.10
CA LEU A 37 3.53 7.74 -6.37
C LEU A 37 2.10 8.07 -5.93
N VAL A 38 1.96 8.97 -4.95
CA VAL A 38 0.66 9.52 -4.53
C VAL A 38 0.51 10.91 -5.12
N SER A 39 -0.34 11.05 -6.14
CA SER A 39 -0.62 12.31 -6.84
C SER A 39 -2.05 12.79 -6.61
N GLY A 40 -2.32 14.05 -6.96
CA GLY A 40 -3.63 14.70 -6.80
C GLY A 40 -3.53 16.19 -6.50
N GLU A 41 -4.64 16.91 -6.61
CA GLU A 41 -4.73 18.35 -6.33
C GLU A 41 -4.56 18.69 -4.83
N SER A 42 -4.48 19.98 -4.51
CA SER A 42 -4.51 20.44 -3.13
C SER A 42 -5.84 20.04 -2.48
N GLY A 43 -5.80 19.44 -1.29
CA GLY A 43 -6.98 18.93 -0.60
C GLY A 43 -7.42 17.50 -0.98
N ALA A 44 -6.82 16.86 -1.98
CA ALA A 44 -7.19 15.50 -2.42
C ALA A 44 -6.82 14.36 -1.44
N GLY A 45 -6.31 14.69 -0.23
CA GLY A 45 -5.99 13.68 0.79
C GLY A 45 -4.68 12.91 0.58
N LYS A 46 -3.72 13.44 -0.22
CA LYS A 46 -2.40 12.80 -0.45
C LYS A 46 -1.66 12.48 0.84
N THR A 47 -1.59 13.43 1.77
CA THR A 47 -0.88 13.26 3.06
C THR A 47 -1.51 12.15 3.90
N GLU A 48 -2.84 12.09 3.99
CA GLU A 48 -3.53 11.04 4.73
C GLU A 48 -3.38 9.68 4.05
N THR A 49 -3.42 9.63 2.72
CA THR A 49 -3.14 8.43 1.93
C THR A 49 -1.74 7.90 2.22
N THR A 50 -0.72 8.75 2.22
CA THR A 50 0.66 8.36 2.55
C THR A 50 0.76 7.84 3.99
N LYS A 51 0.09 8.46 4.97
CA LYS A 51 0.05 7.94 6.34
C LYS A 51 -0.55 6.54 6.41
N MET A 52 -1.61 6.26 5.65
CA MET A 52 -2.21 4.93 5.57
C MET A 52 -1.24 3.90 4.98
N LEU A 53 -0.56 4.24 3.88
CA LEU A 53 0.48 3.36 3.29
C LEU A 53 1.54 3.00 4.33
N MET A 54 2.09 3.99 5.02
CA MET A 54 3.15 3.78 6.02
C MET A 54 2.68 2.91 7.19
N ARG A 55 1.45 3.12 7.68
CA ARG A 55 0.88 2.28 8.75
C ARG A 55 0.76 0.81 8.36
N TYR A 56 0.41 0.53 7.11
CA TYR A 56 0.32 -0.85 6.63
C TYR A 56 1.70 -1.49 6.49
N LEU A 57 2.67 -0.79 5.89
CA LEU A 57 4.03 -1.29 5.77
C LEU A 57 4.67 -1.54 7.14
N ALA A 58 4.45 -0.64 8.10
CA ALA A 58 4.91 -0.83 9.48
C ALA A 58 4.25 -2.04 10.17
N HIS A 59 2.98 -2.34 9.86
CA HIS A 59 2.28 -3.51 10.39
C HIS A 59 2.79 -4.83 9.80
N LEU A 60 3.32 -4.84 8.57
CA LEU A 60 3.93 -6.03 7.96
C LEU A 60 5.38 -6.25 8.39
N GLY A 61 6.11 -5.16 8.69
CA GLY A 61 7.53 -5.21 9.04
C GLY A 61 7.85 -5.37 10.53
N GLY A 62 6.86 -5.23 11.40
CA GLY A 62 6.96 -5.46 12.86
C GLY A 62 6.29 -6.77 13.25
#